data_AF-A0A162U006-F1
#
_entry.id   AF-A0A162U006-F1
#
_cell.length_a   1.000
_cell.length_b   1.000
_cell.length_c   1.000
_cell.angle_alpha   90.00
_cell.angle_beta   90.00
_cell.angle_gamma   90.00
#
_symmetry.space_group_name_H-M   'P 1'
#
loop_
_entity.id
_entity.type
_entity.pdbx_description
1 polymer ?
#
loop_
_entity_poly.entity_id
_entity_poly.type
_entity_poly.pdbx_seq_one_letter_code
_entity_poly.pdbx_strand_id
1 'polypeptide(L)'
;MKMVKEYVLITIGVLLVALSIQFFLAPNKIAAGGVTGIAIIVNSYIPRFQIGLIVLILNIILFIVGFIAIGNKFGAKTIYSSLMLSGIIWFMERTTALNIIITTNQLLASIFGTFLGGIGLGLVFNQNASTGGTDILAKILNKFIHVDIGKSLLVVDFIVTLFAGISFGAEAGMYALLSVILNGFVIDSVIEGLNISRQIFVISSKNDLISKFIIEELERGCTILHGKGDIAKKIHIFFTLY
;
A
#
# COMPACT_ATOMS: atom_id res chain seq x y z
N MET A 1 3.63 -23.91 -0.87
CA MET A 1 2.70 -23.15 0.01
C MET A 1 2.94 -21.63 0.01
N LYS A 2 4.19 -21.12 -0.07
CA LYS A 2 4.47 -19.67 -0.04
C LYS A 2 3.74 -18.85 -1.13
N MET A 3 3.77 -19.33 -2.39
CA MET A 3 3.11 -18.64 -3.51
C MET A 3 1.58 -18.54 -3.35
N VAL A 4 0.92 -19.60 -2.89
CA VAL A 4 -0.54 -19.60 -2.66
C VAL A 4 -0.91 -18.56 -1.60
N LYS A 5 -0.16 -18.51 -0.49
CA LYS A 5 -0.37 -17.50 0.56
C LYS A 5 -0.22 -16.08 0.02
N GLU A 6 0.77 -15.84 -0.85
CA GLU A 6 0.96 -14.53 -1.48
C GLU A 6 -0.26 -14.11 -2.31
N TYR A 7 -0.77 -14.98 -3.19
CA TYR A 7 -1.94 -14.66 -4.03
C TYR A 7 -3.24 -14.54 -3.23
N VAL A 8 -3.40 -15.31 -2.16
CA VAL A 8 -4.55 -15.16 -1.24
C VAL A 8 -4.54 -13.80 -0.57
N LEU A 9 -3.39 -13.36 -0.03
CA LEU A 9 -3.25 -12.04 0.59
C LEU A 9 -3.49 -10.90 -0.41
N ILE A 10 -2.96 -11.03 -1.64
CA ILE A 10 -3.22 -10.07 -2.72
C ILE A 10 -4.73 -10.01 -3.02
N THR A 11 -5.38 -11.17 -3.12
CA THR A 11 -6.82 -11.24 -3.44
C THR A 11 -7.68 -10.61 -2.35
N ILE A 12 -7.39 -10.90 -1.08
CA ILE A 12 -8.07 -10.25 0.06
C ILE A 12 -7.84 -8.75 0.01
N GLY A 13 -6.59 -8.30 -0.21
CA GLY A 13 -6.28 -6.89 -0.32
C GLY A 13 -7.05 -6.18 -1.43
N VAL A 14 -7.09 -6.78 -2.63
CA VAL A 14 -7.86 -6.27 -3.77
C VAL A 14 -9.36 -6.19 -3.47
N LEU A 15 -9.94 -7.18 -2.78
CA LEU A 15 -11.34 -7.14 -2.37
C LEU A 15 -11.62 -5.96 -1.42
N LEU A 16 -10.74 -5.72 -0.44
CA LEU A 16 -10.89 -4.57 0.46
C LEU A 16 -10.79 -3.23 -0.28
N VAL A 17 -9.87 -3.12 -1.25
CA VAL A 17 -9.76 -1.93 -2.11
C VAL A 17 -11.03 -1.73 -2.94
N ALA A 18 -11.56 -2.80 -3.55
CA ALA A 18 -12.79 -2.71 -4.33
C ALA A 18 -14.00 -2.27 -3.49
N LEU A 19 -14.15 -2.84 -2.27
CA LEU A 19 -15.22 -2.48 -1.33
C LEU A 19 -15.10 -1.02 -0.88
N SER A 20 -13.87 -0.56 -0.60
CA SER A 20 -13.59 0.84 -0.27
C SER A 20 -14.04 1.78 -1.39
N ILE A 21 -13.67 1.48 -2.64
CA ILE A 21 -14.03 2.29 -3.80
C ILE A 21 -15.54 2.31 -4.00
N GLN A 22 -16.18 1.14 -4.07
CA GLN A 22 -17.58 1.03 -4.44
C GLN A 22 -18.53 1.60 -3.38
N PHE A 23 -18.26 1.38 -2.09
CA PHE A 23 -19.20 1.72 -1.03
C PHE A 23 -18.97 3.08 -0.38
N PHE A 24 -17.76 3.64 -0.50
CA PHE A 24 -17.38 4.89 0.15
C PHE A 24 -16.88 5.94 -0.84
N LEU A 25 -15.80 5.67 -1.58
CA LEU A 25 -15.08 6.72 -2.32
C LEU A 25 -15.82 7.17 -3.59
N ALA A 26 -16.21 6.23 -4.45
CA ALA A 26 -16.85 6.53 -5.73
C ALA A 26 -18.22 7.24 -5.56
N PRO A 27 -19.14 6.78 -4.68
CA PRO A 27 -20.43 7.46 -4.47
C PRO A 27 -20.28 8.90 -3.93
N ASN A 28 -19.21 9.17 -3.18
CA ASN A 28 -18.94 10.48 -2.58
C ASN A 28 -18.03 11.37 -3.44
N LYS A 29 -17.66 10.93 -4.65
CA LYS A 29 -16.77 11.64 -5.59
C LYS A 29 -15.40 11.98 -5.00
N ILE A 30 -14.89 11.12 -4.13
CA ILE A 30 -13.57 11.31 -3.50
C ILE A 30 -12.51 10.72 -4.42
N ALA A 31 -11.79 11.58 -5.13
CA ALA A 31 -10.68 11.19 -6.00
C ALA A 31 -9.37 11.14 -5.20
N ALA A 32 -9.13 10.05 -4.48
CA ALA A 32 -7.95 9.88 -3.62
C ALA A 32 -6.62 9.60 -4.40
N GLY A 33 -6.43 10.21 -5.58
CA GLY A 33 -5.25 10.02 -6.42
C GLY A 33 -5.46 9.04 -7.58
N GLY A 34 -4.36 8.54 -8.16
CA GLY A 34 -4.42 7.53 -9.22
C GLY A 34 -4.35 8.06 -10.65
N VAL A 35 -4.07 7.12 -11.57
CA VAL A 35 -4.13 7.36 -13.03
C VAL A 35 -5.54 7.76 -13.47
N THR A 36 -6.58 7.28 -12.79
CA THR A 36 -7.95 7.70 -13.02
C THR A 36 -8.15 9.18 -12.67
N GLY A 37 -7.61 9.66 -11.55
CA GLY A 37 -7.63 11.07 -11.19
C GLY A 37 -6.96 11.95 -12.25
N ILE A 38 -5.78 11.53 -12.72
CA ILE A 38 -5.06 12.19 -13.82
C ILE A 38 -5.93 12.22 -15.09
N ALA A 39 -6.55 11.10 -15.45
CA ALA A 39 -7.36 11.01 -16.67
C ALA A 39 -8.61 11.91 -16.64
N ILE A 40 -9.26 12.05 -15.48
CA ILE A 40 -10.40 12.96 -15.32
C ILE A 40 -9.95 14.42 -15.50
N ILE A 41 -8.81 14.81 -14.91
CA ILE A 41 -8.25 16.17 -15.07
C ILE A 41 -7.86 16.42 -16.53
N VAL A 42 -7.18 15.49 -17.19
CA VAL A 42 -6.81 15.65 -18.61
C VAL A 42 -8.07 15.78 -19.48
N ASN A 43 -9.11 14.99 -19.21
CA ASN A 43 -10.38 15.08 -19.92
C ASN A 43 -11.09 16.42 -19.69
N SER A 44 -11.02 17.02 -18.50
CA SER A 44 -11.65 18.33 -18.25
C SER A 44 -11.04 19.45 -19.09
N TYR A 45 -9.74 19.37 -19.44
CA TYR A 45 -9.08 20.32 -20.33
C TYR A 45 -9.16 19.91 -21.82
N ILE A 46 -9.23 18.62 -22.11
CA ILE A 46 -9.29 18.08 -23.47
C ILE A 46 -10.44 17.06 -23.59
N PRO A 47 -11.70 17.52 -23.72
CA PRO A 47 -12.88 16.66 -23.64
C PRO A 47 -13.00 15.61 -24.75
N ARG A 48 -12.20 15.73 -25.81
CA ARG A 48 -12.19 14.81 -26.96
C ARG A 48 -11.64 13.42 -26.63
N PHE A 49 -10.85 13.29 -25.57
CA PHE A 49 -10.27 12.01 -25.18
C PHE A 49 -11.14 11.32 -24.12
N GLN A 50 -11.62 10.11 -24.41
CA GLN A 50 -12.34 9.30 -23.45
C GLN A 50 -11.44 8.95 -22.26
N ILE A 51 -11.93 9.15 -21.03
CA ILE A 51 -11.18 8.88 -19.78
C ILE A 51 -10.58 7.46 -19.80
N GLY A 52 -11.37 6.46 -20.23
CA GLY A 52 -10.91 5.07 -20.31
C GLY A 52 -9.70 4.88 -21.22
N LEU A 53 -9.61 5.63 -22.33
CA LEU A 53 -8.48 5.56 -23.25
C LEU A 53 -7.21 6.19 -22.63
N ILE A 54 -7.35 7.30 -21.92
CA ILE A 54 -6.23 7.94 -21.19
C ILE A 54 -5.71 7.00 -20.10
N VAL A 55 -6.61 6.42 -19.29
CA VAL A 55 -6.25 5.46 -18.23
C VAL A 55 -5.54 4.25 -18.81
N LEU A 56 -6.03 3.70 -19.92
CA LEU A 56 -5.42 2.54 -20.58
C LEU A 56 -3.99 2.84 -21.03
N ILE A 57 -3.79 3.96 -21.74
CA ILE A 57 -2.47 4.36 -22.23
C ILE A 57 -1.50 4.57 -21.06
N LEU A 58 -1.91 5.33 -20.06
CA LEU A 58 -1.08 5.60 -18.89
C LEU A 58 -0.72 4.32 -18.13
N ASN A 59 -1.69 3.42 -17.92
CA ASN A 59 -1.43 2.14 -17.27
C ASN A 59 -0.47 1.26 -18.09
N ILE A 60 -0.62 1.17 -19.41
CA ILE A 60 0.31 0.41 -20.26
C ILE A 60 1.74 0.95 -20.10
N ILE A 61 1.92 2.27 -20.15
CA ILE A 61 3.22 2.91 -19.97
C ILE A 61 3.78 2.58 -18.58
N LEU A 62 2.97 2.75 -17.53
CA LEU A 62 3.40 2.46 -16.16
C LEU A 62 3.71 0.98 -15.94
N PHE A 63 2.96 0.05 -16.54
CA PHE A 63 3.28 -1.37 -16.50
C PHE A 63 4.65 -1.64 -17.13
N ILE A 64 4.91 -1.13 -18.34
CA ILE A 64 6.21 -1.30 -19.01
C ILE A 64 7.34 -0.78 -18.11
N VAL A 65 7.20 0.44 -17.59
CA VAL A 65 8.19 1.05 -16.69
C VAL A 65 8.33 0.22 -15.40
N GLY A 66 7.24 -0.26 -14.81
CA GLY A 66 7.25 -1.09 -13.60
C GLY A 66 7.94 -2.44 -13.81
N PHE A 67 7.74 -3.08 -14.96
CA PHE A 67 8.43 -4.32 -15.34
C PHE A 67 9.94 -4.10 -15.43
N ILE A 68 10.37 -3.02 -16.08
CA ILE A 68 11.79 -2.70 -16.28
C ILE A 68 12.43 -2.27 -14.95
N ALA A 69 11.79 -1.37 -14.21
CA ALA A 69 12.36 -0.73 -13.03
C ALA A 69 12.33 -1.63 -11.78
N ILE A 70 11.27 -2.43 -11.58
CA ILE A 70 11.08 -3.23 -10.36
C ILE A 70 11.42 -4.69 -10.60
N GLY A 71 10.88 -5.28 -11.68
CA GLY A 71 11.17 -6.64 -12.15
C GLY A 71 9.92 -7.48 -12.44
N ASN A 72 10.13 -8.59 -13.16
CA ASN A 72 9.05 -9.43 -13.72
C ASN A 72 8.08 -10.00 -12.66
N LYS A 73 8.58 -10.34 -11.47
CA LYS A 73 7.73 -10.88 -10.39
C LYS A 73 6.73 -9.85 -9.86
N PHE A 74 7.16 -8.60 -9.72
CA PHE A 74 6.26 -7.50 -9.37
C PHE A 74 5.26 -7.26 -10.49
N GLY A 75 5.77 -7.12 -11.74
CA GLY A 75 4.92 -6.85 -12.90
C GLY A 75 3.78 -7.87 -13.08
N ALA A 76 4.08 -9.17 -12.99
CA ALA A 76 3.07 -10.22 -13.11
C ALA A 76 2.01 -10.16 -12.00
N LYS A 77 2.43 -9.96 -10.74
CA LYS A 77 1.50 -9.81 -9.62
C LYS A 77 0.65 -8.56 -9.75
N THR A 78 1.23 -7.45 -10.18
CA THR A 78 0.54 -6.18 -10.39
C THR A 78 -0.49 -6.29 -11.52
N ILE A 79 -0.18 -6.98 -12.62
CA ILE A 79 -1.17 -7.28 -13.66
C ILE A 79 -2.33 -8.09 -13.07
N TYR A 80 -2.03 -9.14 -12.30
CA TYR A 80 -3.06 -9.95 -11.65
C TYR A 80 -3.97 -9.12 -10.74
N SER A 81 -3.41 -8.35 -9.79
CA SER A 81 -4.21 -7.54 -8.87
C SER A 81 -4.96 -6.42 -9.57
N SER A 82 -4.38 -5.80 -10.59
CA SER A 82 -5.03 -4.73 -11.35
C SER A 82 -6.24 -5.24 -12.14
N LEU A 83 -6.07 -6.34 -12.88
CA LEU A 83 -7.17 -6.99 -13.61
C LEU A 83 -8.25 -7.50 -12.66
N MET A 84 -7.85 -8.08 -11.54
CA MET A 84 -8.81 -8.57 -10.54
C MET A 84 -9.60 -7.43 -9.90
N LEU A 85 -8.94 -6.31 -9.56
CA LEU A 85 -9.62 -5.12 -9.03
C LEU A 85 -10.65 -4.59 -10.04
N SER A 86 -10.24 -4.41 -11.30
CA SER A 86 -11.14 -3.97 -12.36
C SER A 86 -12.33 -4.93 -12.56
N GLY A 87 -12.07 -6.24 -12.55
CA GLY A 87 -13.11 -7.26 -12.69
C GLY A 87 -14.10 -7.27 -11.53
N ILE A 88 -13.64 -7.13 -10.29
CA ILE A 88 -14.50 -7.07 -9.11
C ILE A 88 -15.36 -5.81 -9.14
N ILE A 89 -14.77 -4.64 -9.40
CA ILE A 89 -15.52 -3.37 -9.49
C ILE A 89 -16.59 -3.47 -10.59
N TRP A 90 -16.20 -3.92 -11.79
CA TRP A 90 -17.14 -4.10 -12.90
C TRP A 90 -18.31 -5.04 -12.55
N PHE A 91 -18.01 -6.15 -11.85
CA PHE A 91 -19.03 -7.08 -11.38
C PHE A 91 -19.96 -6.43 -10.33
N MET A 92 -19.43 -5.65 -9.39
CA MET A 92 -20.21 -4.94 -8.38
C MET A 92 -21.12 -3.89 -9.00
N GLU A 93 -20.63 -3.09 -9.94
CA GLU A 93 -21.42 -2.05 -10.64
C GLU A 93 -22.60 -2.64 -11.42
N ARG A 94 -22.40 -3.82 -12.05
CA ARG A 94 -23.44 -4.50 -12.83
C ARG A 94 -24.50 -5.17 -11.95
N THR A 95 -24.16 -5.47 -10.70
CA THR A 95 -25.03 -6.17 -9.76
C THR A 95 -25.78 -5.14 -8.93
N THR A 96 -27.06 -4.88 -9.27
CA THR A 96 -27.88 -3.86 -8.59
C THR A 96 -27.97 -4.01 -7.08
N ALA A 97 -27.90 -5.25 -6.56
CA ALA A 97 -27.87 -5.52 -5.12
C ALA A 97 -26.60 -5.01 -4.40
N LEU A 98 -25.54 -4.69 -5.14
CA LEU A 98 -24.26 -4.21 -4.63
C LEU A 98 -24.04 -2.71 -4.89
N ASN A 99 -25.06 -1.97 -5.33
CA ASN A 99 -25.02 -0.50 -5.41
C ASN A 99 -25.46 0.12 -4.07
N ILE A 100 -24.79 -0.29 -2.99
CA ILE A 100 -25.05 0.19 -1.63
C ILE A 100 -24.11 1.36 -1.34
N ILE A 101 -24.68 2.48 -0.90
CA ILE A 101 -23.92 3.63 -0.40
C ILE A 101 -23.98 3.57 1.12
N ILE A 102 -22.84 3.33 1.77
CA ILE A 102 -22.79 3.18 3.24
C ILE A 102 -23.01 4.53 3.91
N THR A 103 -22.48 5.60 3.34
CA THR A 103 -22.66 6.97 3.82
C THR A 103 -22.53 7.97 2.68
N THR A 104 -23.29 9.06 2.75
CA THR A 104 -23.19 10.22 1.86
C THR A 104 -22.45 11.40 2.50
N ASN A 105 -22.03 11.25 3.77
CA ASN A 105 -21.19 12.24 4.44
C ASN A 105 -19.75 12.07 3.95
N GLN A 106 -19.25 13.06 3.21
CA GLN A 106 -17.93 13.03 2.58
C GLN A 106 -16.78 12.86 3.57
N LEU A 107 -16.89 13.40 4.79
CA LEU A 107 -15.86 13.23 5.82
C LEU A 107 -15.79 11.77 6.30
N LEU A 108 -16.94 11.18 6.64
CA LEU A 108 -17.01 9.77 7.05
C LEU A 108 -16.57 8.84 5.92
N ALA A 109 -17.02 9.11 4.68
CA ALA A 109 -16.62 8.35 3.51
C ALA A 109 -15.10 8.41 3.27
N SER A 110 -14.50 9.61 3.40
CA SER A 110 -13.06 9.81 3.26
C SER A 110 -12.30 9.01 4.30
N ILE A 111 -12.70 9.04 5.57
CA ILE A 111 -11.99 8.35 6.65
C ILE A 111 -12.14 6.83 6.54
N PHE A 112 -13.37 6.31 6.54
CA PHE A 112 -13.61 4.86 6.59
C PHE A 112 -13.29 4.17 5.26
N GLY A 113 -13.61 4.83 4.13
CA GLY A 113 -13.23 4.35 2.80
C GLY A 113 -11.72 4.25 2.68
N THR A 114 -10.99 5.31 3.05
CA THR A 114 -9.53 5.29 3.00
C THR A 114 -8.92 4.28 3.95
N PHE A 115 -9.45 4.12 5.16
CA PHE A 115 -8.91 3.14 6.11
C PHE A 115 -9.05 1.71 5.57
N LEU A 116 -10.23 1.36 5.04
CA LEU A 116 -10.49 0.05 4.43
C LEU A 116 -9.60 -0.18 3.20
N GLY A 117 -9.51 0.82 2.31
CA GLY A 117 -8.70 0.76 1.10
C GLY A 117 -7.20 0.69 1.39
N GLY A 118 -6.73 1.46 2.36
CA GLY A 118 -5.34 1.49 2.82
C GLY A 118 -4.90 0.16 3.43
N ILE A 119 -5.78 -0.53 4.19
CA ILE A 119 -5.52 -1.91 4.64
C ILE A 119 -5.37 -2.85 3.44
N GLY A 120 -6.27 -2.75 2.48
CA GLY A 120 -6.22 -3.54 1.26
C GLY A 120 -4.94 -3.32 0.46
N LEU A 121 -4.57 -2.06 0.23
CA LEU A 121 -3.33 -1.68 -0.45
C LEU A 121 -2.09 -2.13 0.33
N GLY A 122 -2.08 -1.96 1.66
CA GLY A 122 -1.01 -2.45 2.52
C GLY A 122 -0.75 -3.96 2.34
N LEU A 123 -1.82 -4.77 2.31
CA LEU A 123 -1.72 -6.21 2.01
C LEU A 123 -1.14 -6.50 0.63
N VAL A 124 -1.61 -5.78 -0.41
CA VAL A 124 -1.13 -5.96 -1.79
C VAL A 124 0.36 -5.59 -1.90
N PHE A 125 0.76 -4.43 -1.37
CA PHE A 125 2.15 -3.96 -1.39
C PHE A 125 3.08 -4.85 -0.57
N ASN A 126 2.61 -5.39 0.55
CA ASN A 126 3.38 -6.33 1.37
C ASN A 126 3.78 -7.59 0.60
N GLN A 127 2.97 -7.99 -0.40
CA GLN A 127 3.28 -9.12 -1.27
C GLN A 127 4.10 -8.76 -2.52
N ASN A 128 4.67 -7.55 -2.56
CA ASN A 128 5.35 -6.97 -3.73
C ASN A 128 4.47 -6.98 -4.99
N ALA A 129 3.23 -6.52 -4.84
CA ALA A 129 2.28 -6.27 -5.90
C ALA A 129 1.76 -4.83 -5.80
N SER A 130 0.94 -4.40 -6.77
CA SER A 130 0.27 -3.10 -6.80
C SER A 130 -1.07 -3.24 -7.52
N THR A 131 -2.01 -2.33 -7.32
CA THR A 131 -3.30 -2.35 -8.04
C THR A 131 -3.24 -1.71 -9.43
N GLY A 132 -2.05 -1.29 -9.87
CA GLY A 132 -1.82 -0.53 -11.09
C GLY A 132 -1.87 0.98 -10.84
N GLY A 133 -1.83 1.78 -11.91
CA GLY A 133 -1.89 3.23 -11.77
C GLY A 133 -0.68 3.85 -11.06
N THR A 134 -0.91 4.90 -10.27
CA THR A 134 0.15 5.66 -9.58
C THR A 134 0.86 4.85 -8.51
N ASP A 135 0.27 3.75 -8.03
CA ASP A 135 0.93 2.75 -7.18
C ASP A 135 2.29 2.29 -7.76
N ILE A 136 2.38 2.17 -9.09
CA ILE A 136 3.62 1.74 -9.76
C ILE A 136 4.69 2.83 -9.61
N LEU A 137 4.33 4.09 -9.78
CA LEU A 137 5.23 5.23 -9.56
C LEU A 137 5.66 5.31 -8.10
N ALA A 138 4.73 5.12 -7.15
CA ALA A 138 5.05 5.06 -5.74
C ALA A 138 6.01 3.92 -5.41
N LYS A 139 5.83 2.74 -6.03
CA LYS A 139 6.74 1.60 -5.82
C LYS A 139 8.13 1.83 -6.42
N ILE A 140 8.21 2.52 -7.56
CA ILE A 140 9.48 2.96 -8.13
C ILE A 140 10.18 3.92 -7.16
N LEU A 141 9.45 4.93 -6.65
CA LEU A 141 9.97 5.90 -5.70
C LEU A 141 10.48 5.21 -4.42
N ASN A 142 9.70 4.29 -3.85
CA ASN A 142 10.08 3.45 -2.72
C ASN A 142 11.37 2.66 -3.00
N LYS A 143 11.51 2.07 -4.20
CA LYS A 143 12.68 1.26 -4.56
C LYS A 143 13.96 2.10 -4.69
N PHE A 144 13.89 3.29 -5.26
CA PHE A 144 15.09 4.09 -5.55
C PHE A 144 15.44 5.08 -4.44
N ILE A 145 14.45 5.65 -3.74
CA ILE A 145 14.66 6.65 -2.69
C ILE A 145 14.62 6.02 -1.28
N HIS A 146 14.22 4.75 -1.16
CA HIS A 146 14.17 4.01 0.12
C HIS A 146 13.26 4.65 1.18
N VAL A 147 12.23 5.39 0.72
CA VAL A 147 11.15 5.90 1.57
C VAL A 147 10.02 4.89 1.61
N ASP A 148 9.29 4.81 2.71
CA ASP A 148 8.14 3.92 2.85
C ASP A 148 7.11 4.08 1.71
N ILE A 149 6.41 3.00 1.39
CA ILE A 149 5.57 2.94 0.18
C ILE A 149 4.33 3.84 0.31
N GLY A 150 3.73 3.93 1.49
CA GLY A 150 2.60 4.80 1.79
C GLY A 150 2.97 6.28 1.67
N LYS A 151 4.11 6.69 2.26
CA LYS A 151 4.69 8.02 2.02
C LYS A 151 4.98 8.27 0.53
N SER A 152 5.46 7.26 -0.19
CA SER A 152 5.71 7.37 -1.63
C SER A 152 4.42 7.61 -2.43
N LEU A 153 3.33 6.92 -2.08
CA LEU A 153 2.00 7.17 -2.65
C LEU A 153 1.52 8.58 -2.34
N LEU A 154 1.65 9.02 -1.09
CA LEU A 154 1.26 10.36 -0.66
C LEU A 154 1.92 11.41 -1.56
N VAL A 155 3.23 11.33 -1.80
CA VAL A 155 3.94 12.29 -2.66
C VAL A 155 3.40 12.29 -4.10
N VAL A 156 3.20 11.10 -4.69
CA VAL A 156 2.72 10.98 -6.07
C VAL A 156 1.29 11.49 -6.21
N ASP A 157 0.40 11.07 -5.30
CA ASP A 157 -1.02 11.40 -5.37
C ASP A 157 -1.35 12.80 -4.83
N PHE A 158 -0.47 13.41 -4.03
CA PHE A 158 -0.59 14.80 -3.61
C PHE A 158 -0.66 15.75 -4.82
N ILE A 159 0.20 15.52 -5.81
CA ILE A 159 0.21 16.31 -7.05
C ILE A 159 -1.12 16.15 -7.78
N VAL A 160 -1.58 14.91 -7.95
CA VAL A 160 -2.86 14.61 -8.63
C VAL A 160 -4.03 15.29 -7.91
N THR A 161 -4.03 15.23 -6.59
CA THR A 161 -5.09 15.77 -5.75
C THR A 161 -5.11 17.30 -5.74
N LEU A 162 -3.94 17.94 -5.79
CA LEU A 162 -3.84 19.40 -5.90
C LEU A 162 -4.50 19.89 -7.21
N PHE A 163 -4.22 19.21 -8.33
CA PHE A 163 -4.87 19.51 -9.61
C PHE A 163 -6.37 19.19 -9.61
N ALA A 164 -6.79 18.14 -8.89
CA ALA A 164 -8.21 17.83 -8.72
C ALA A 164 -8.95 18.94 -7.94
N GLY A 165 -8.34 19.49 -6.89
CA GLY A 165 -8.92 20.61 -6.12
C GLY A 165 -9.08 21.89 -6.96
N ILE A 166 -8.12 22.17 -7.85
CA ILE A 166 -8.23 23.29 -8.80
C ILE A 166 -9.36 23.05 -9.82
N SER A 167 -9.57 21.79 -10.23
CA SER A 167 -10.52 21.43 -11.30
C SER A 167 -11.95 21.24 -10.80
N PHE A 168 -12.15 20.69 -9.61
CA PHE A 168 -13.47 20.28 -9.06
C PHE A 168 -13.92 21.10 -7.83
N GLY A 169 -13.10 22.06 -7.38
CA GLY A 169 -13.39 22.92 -6.25
C GLY A 169 -12.60 22.57 -4.99
N ALA A 170 -12.41 23.58 -4.14
CA ALA A 170 -11.55 23.49 -2.96
C ALA A 170 -12.01 22.39 -1.97
N GLU A 171 -13.31 22.28 -1.73
CA GLU A 171 -13.86 21.30 -0.78
C GLU A 171 -13.58 19.84 -1.21
N ALA A 172 -13.85 19.51 -2.48
CA ALA A 172 -13.55 18.20 -3.03
C ALA A 172 -12.04 17.90 -2.99
N GLY A 173 -11.21 18.90 -3.27
CA GLY A 173 -9.75 18.80 -3.13
C GLY A 173 -9.29 18.54 -1.70
N MET A 174 -9.93 19.16 -0.70
CA MET A 174 -9.61 18.96 0.72
C MET A 174 -9.95 17.53 1.19
N TYR A 175 -11.09 16.97 0.78
CA TYR A 175 -11.46 15.59 1.09
C TYR A 175 -10.56 14.56 0.40
N ALA A 176 -10.20 14.81 -0.87
CA ALA A 176 -9.23 14.00 -1.59
C ALA A 176 -7.85 14.06 -0.91
N LEU A 177 -7.41 15.26 -0.48
CA LEU A 177 -6.11 15.43 0.18
C LEU A 177 -6.06 14.72 1.53
N LEU A 178 -7.13 14.86 2.32
CA LEU A 178 -7.32 14.11 3.56
C LEU A 178 -7.19 12.60 3.32
N SER A 179 -7.86 12.10 2.28
CA SER A 179 -7.83 10.68 1.90
C SER A 179 -6.42 10.23 1.51
N VAL A 180 -5.68 10.99 0.69
CA VAL A 180 -4.31 10.66 0.29
C VAL A 180 -3.35 10.62 1.50
N ILE A 181 -3.47 11.58 2.41
CA ILE A 181 -2.65 11.63 3.63
C ILE A 181 -2.94 10.41 4.50
N LEU A 182 -4.21 10.15 4.81
CA LEU A 182 -4.63 8.99 5.61
C LEU A 182 -4.21 7.68 4.96
N ASN A 183 -4.34 7.56 3.64
CA ASN A 183 -3.99 6.34 2.90
C ASN A 183 -2.51 5.99 3.10
N GLY A 184 -1.62 6.99 2.96
CA GLY A 184 -0.19 6.79 3.18
C GLY A 184 0.12 6.26 4.58
N PHE A 185 -0.44 6.88 5.61
CA PHE A 185 -0.27 6.43 7.01
C PHE A 185 -0.80 5.01 7.25
N VAL A 186 -1.99 4.68 6.74
CA VAL A 186 -2.61 3.37 6.93
C VAL A 186 -1.81 2.28 6.22
N ILE A 187 -1.39 2.52 4.97
CA ILE A 187 -0.59 1.56 4.19
C ILE A 187 0.70 1.22 4.93
N ASP A 188 1.46 2.23 5.35
CA ASP A 188 2.74 2.01 6.04
C ASP A 188 2.51 1.29 7.38
N SER A 189 1.51 1.70 8.15
CA SER A 189 1.16 1.05 9.42
C SER A 189 0.80 -0.44 9.24
N VAL A 190 0.09 -0.79 8.17
CA VAL A 190 -0.29 -2.18 7.88
C VAL A 190 0.92 -3.01 7.46
N ILE A 191 1.79 -2.45 6.62
CA ILE A 191 3.00 -3.16 6.18
C ILE A 191 3.97 -3.36 7.34
N GLU A 192 4.20 -2.35 8.16
CA GLU A 192 5.02 -2.45 9.38
C GLU A 192 4.43 -3.47 10.36
N GLY A 193 3.11 -3.45 10.57
CA GLY A 193 2.41 -4.39 11.44
C GLY A 193 2.42 -5.84 10.94
N LEU A 194 2.55 -6.08 9.64
CA LEU A 194 2.70 -7.43 9.06
C LEU A 194 4.15 -7.94 9.10
N ASN A 195 5.12 -7.03 9.06
CA ASN A 195 6.55 -7.34 9.03
C ASN A 195 7.23 -7.16 10.39
N ILE A 196 6.49 -7.37 11.49
CA ILE A 196 7.05 -7.24 12.85
C ILE A 196 8.20 -8.23 13.03
N SER A 197 9.42 -7.75 12.93
CA SER A 197 10.62 -8.41 13.45
C SER A 197 10.91 -7.85 14.84
N ARG A 198 10.87 -8.70 15.86
CA ARG A 198 11.19 -8.29 17.24
C ARG A 198 12.65 -8.59 17.55
N GLN A 199 13.44 -7.54 17.76
CA GLN A 199 14.79 -7.67 18.28
C GLN A 199 14.73 -7.75 19.81
N ILE A 200 15.43 -8.74 20.41
CA ILE A 200 15.44 -8.96 21.87
C ILE A 200 16.86 -8.90 22.39
N PHE A 201 17.19 -7.81 23.08
CA PHE A 201 18.48 -7.64 23.73
C PHE A 201 18.49 -8.29 25.13
N VAL A 202 19.27 -9.37 25.31
CA VAL A 202 19.34 -10.11 26.58
C VAL A 202 20.69 -9.91 27.25
N ILE A 203 20.73 -9.01 28.23
CA ILE A 203 21.90 -8.78 29.06
C ILE A 203 22.01 -9.88 30.12
N SER A 204 23.00 -10.76 29.99
CA SER A 204 23.24 -11.83 30.97
C SER A 204 24.71 -12.22 31.07
N SER A 205 25.07 -12.84 32.20
CA SER A 205 26.35 -13.54 32.35
C SER A 205 26.29 -15.01 31.94
N LYS A 206 25.10 -15.55 31.65
CA LYS A 206 24.85 -16.95 31.29
C LYS A 206 24.66 -17.12 29.78
N ASN A 207 25.54 -16.51 28.99
CA ASN A 207 25.31 -16.35 27.55
C ASN A 207 25.30 -17.66 26.77
N ASP A 208 26.15 -18.62 27.13
CA ASP A 208 26.20 -19.93 26.45
C ASP A 208 24.91 -20.71 26.65
N LEU A 209 24.35 -20.70 27.87
CA LEU A 209 23.07 -21.36 28.17
C LEU A 209 21.91 -20.72 27.39
N ILE A 210 21.90 -19.39 27.29
CA ILE A 210 20.85 -18.66 26.58
C ILE A 210 20.98 -18.87 25.07
N SER A 211 22.19 -18.78 24.51
CA SER A 211 22.46 -19.04 23.10
C SER A 211 22.05 -20.45 22.69
N LYS A 212 22.43 -21.45 23.51
CA LYS A 212 22.06 -22.85 23.30
C LYS A 212 20.54 -23.05 23.32
N PHE A 213 19.83 -22.47 24.29
CA PHE A 213 18.37 -22.50 24.33
C PHE A 213 17.74 -21.86 23.07
N ILE A 214 18.25 -20.72 22.62
CA ILE A 214 17.72 -20.05 21.42
C ILE A 214 17.92 -20.90 20.15
N ILE A 215 19.08 -21.53 20.01
CA ILE A 215 19.41 -22.30 18.81
C ILE A 215 18.70 -23.65 18.82
N GLU A 216 18.72 -24.37 19.95
CA GLU A 216 18.26 -25.76 20.04
C GLU A 216 16.76 -25.87 20.36
N GLU A 217 16.23 -25.03 21.25
CA GLU A 217 14.82 -25.12 21.69
C GLU A 217 13.91 -24.18 20.92
N LEU A 218 14.39 -22.99 20.55
CA LEU A 218 13.60 -22.03 19.78
C LEU A 218 13.79 -22.15 18.27
N GLU A 219 14.79 -22.92 17.81
CA GLU A 219 15.16 -23.07 16.39
C GLU A 219 15.40 -21.72 15.69
N ARG A 220 16.01 -20.76 16.39
CA ARG A 220 16.26 -19.40 15.88
C ARG A 220 17.75 -19.08 15.83
N GLY A 221 18.12 -18.28 14.83
CA GLY A 221 19.44 -17.68 14.76
C GLY A 221 19.62 -16.62 15.85
N CYS A 222 20.83 -16.51 16.38
CA CYS A 222 21.16 -15.52 17.38
C CYS A 222 22.59 -15.02 17.13
N THR A 223 22.80 -13.71 17.18
CA THR A 223 24.12 -13.09 17.06
C THR A 223 24.64 -12.77 18.45
N ILE A 224 25.94 -12.94 18.68
CA ILE A 224 26.59 -12.48 19.91
C ILE A 224 27.36 -11.19 19.60
N LEU A 225 27.01 -10.10 20.29
CA LEU A 225 27.76 -8.85 20.25
C LEU A 225 28.55 -8.67 21.55
N HIS A 226 29.80 -8.21 21.45
CA HIS A 226 30.65 -7.94 22.60
C HIS A 226 30.61 -6.45 22.97
N GLY A 227 29.82 -6.09 23.98
CA GLY A 227 29.82 -4.74 24.56
C GLY A 227 30.55 -4.68 25.91
N LYS A 228 31.38 -3.65 26.13
CA LYS A 228 32.02 -3.36 27.42
C LYS A 228 31.33 -2.17 28.09
N GLY A 229 30.59 -2.41 29.15
CA GLY A 229 29.97 -1.34 29.94
C GLY A 229 30.99 -0.68 30.88
N ASP A 230 30.93 0.65 31.00
CA ASP A 230 31.86 1.46 31.79
C ASP A 230 31.71 1.22 33.31
N ILE A 231 30.48 0.98 33.78
CA ILE A 231 30.16 0.88 35.21
C ILE A 231 30.28 -0.56 35.74
N ALA A 232 29.93 -1.58 34.94
CA ALA A 232 29.81 -2.96 35.43
C ALA A 232 30.97 -3.89 35.06
N LYS A 233 31.92 -3.48 34.20
CA LYS A 233 32.98 -4.35 33.62
C LYS A 233 32.48 -5.72 33.11
N LYS A 234 31.18 -5.87 32.83
CA LYS A 234 30.57 -7.12 32.34
C LYS A 234 30.33 -7.03 30.84
N ILE A 235 30.50 -8.17 30.18
CA ILE A 235 30.23 -8.35 28.75
C ILE A 235 28.72 -8.48 28.58
N HIS A 236 28.11 -7.53 27.88
CA HIS A 236 26.69 -7.56 27.55
C HIS A 236 26.53 -8.21 26.17
N ILE A 237 25.79 -9.32 26.10
CA ILE A 237 25.47 -10.00 24.84
C ILE A 237 24.11 -9.52 24.34
N PHE A 238 23.97 -9.35 23.04
CA PHE A 238 22.79 -8.81 22.39
C PHE A 238 22.34 -9.81 21.34
N PHE A 239 21.19 -10.46 21.51
CA PHE A 239 20.64 -11.36 20.49
C PHE A 239 19.73 -10.58 19.52
N THR A 240 19.81 -10.90 18.23
CA THR A 240 18.80 -10.49 17.26
C THR A 240 18.06 -11.74 16.85
N LEU A 241 16.80 -11.88 17.26
CA LEU A 241 15.93 -12.96 16.80
C LEU A 241 15.30 -12.50 15.48
N TYR A 242 15.52 -13.27 14.40
CA TYR A 242 14.84 -13.12 13.12
C TYR A 242 13.75 -14.18 13.00
#